data_AF-A0A968FVE3-F1
#
_entry.id   AF-A0A968FVE3-F1
#
_cell.length_a   1.000
_cell.length_b   1.000
_cell.length_c   1.000
_cell.angle_alpha   90.00
_cell.angle_beta   90.00
_cell.angle_gamma   90.00
#
_symmetry.space_group_name_H-M   'P 1'
#
loop_
_entity.id
_entity.type
_entity.pdbx_description
1 polymer ?
#
loop_
_entity_poly.entity_id
_entity_poly.type
_entity_poly.pdbx_seq_one_letter_code
_entity_poly.pdbx_strand_id
1 'polypeptide(L)'
;MKKTLLRAVALMVTTFFVGTTLAEAASVQIGGQLRPRFEINEQSDFNEDTDADYFVSSRIRLNAKADILPDTSAFIQLQSVRVWGDDLQSLGTNPRSAAVGS
;
A
#
# COMPACT_ATOMS: atom_id res chain seq x y z
N MET A 1 -10.79 1.70 26.37
CA MET A 1 -11.84 1.37 25.37
C MET A 1 -12.06 -0.14 25.17
N LYS A 2 -12.01 -1.01 26.18
CA LYS A 2 -11.22 -2.22 25.89
C LYS A 2 -11.95 -3.56 25.69
N LYS A 3 -13.12 -3.83 26.28
CA LYS A 3 -13.71 -5.19 26.18
C LYS A 3 -15.17 -5.23 25.72
N THR A 4 -16.03 -4.38 26.27
CA THR A 4 -17.46 -4.35 25.91
C THR A 4 -17.67 -3.81 24.50
N LEU A 5 -16.93 -2.76 24.13
CA LEU A 5 -16.91 -2.22 22.75
C LEU A 5 -16.37 -3.26 21.76
N LEU A 6 -15.27 -3.93 22.11
CA LEU A 6 -14.64 -4.94 21.24
C LEU A 6 -15.57 -6.14 21.03
N ARG A 7 -16.26 -6.59 22.09
CA ARG A 7 -17.28 -7.65 22.02
C ARG A 7 -18.48 -7.21 21.20
N ALA A 8 -18.95 -5.97 21.35
CA ALA A 8 -20.06 -5.44 20.57
C ALA A 8 -19.73 -5.38 19.07
N VAL A 9 -18.52 -4.93 18.72
CA VAL A 9 -18.03 -4.94 17.33
C VAL A 9 -17.91 -6.36 16.80
N ALA A 10 -17.33 -7.28 17.57
CA ALA A 10 -17.20 -8.68 17.16
C ALA A 10 -18.57 -9.34 16.93
N LEU A 11 -19.54 -9.07 17.80
CA LEU A 11 -20.89 -9.62 17.68
C LEU A 11 -21.61 -9.04 16.44
N MET A 12 -21.50 -7.73 16.20
CA MET A 12 -22.00 -7.07 14.98
C MET A 12 -21.40 -7.68 13.71
N VAL A 13 -20.08 -7.87 13.67
CA VAL A 13 -19.38 -8.46 12.52
C VAL A 13 -19.87 -9.89 12.29
N THR A 14 -19.99 -10.70 13.35
CA THR A 14 -20.43 -12.08 13.23
C THR A 14 -21.87 -12.18 12.75
N THR A 15 -22.78 -11.35 13.29
CA THR A 15 -24.19 -11.32 12.84
C THR A 15 -24.33 -10.85 11.39
N PHE A 16 -23.50 -9.88 10.96
CA PHE A 16 -23.47 -9.43 9.58
C PHE A 16 -23.07 -10.57 8.61
N PHE A 17 -22.09 -11.39 8.96
CA PHE A 17 -21.67 -12.53 8.13
C PHE A 17 -22.62 -13.74 8.18
N VAL A 18 -23.40 -13.93 9.24
CA VAL A 18 -24.37 -15.03 9.34
C VAL A 18 -25.69 -14.71 8.63
N GLY A 19 -26.06 -13.42 8.52
CA GLY A 19 -27.28 -12.97 7.86
C GLY A 19 -27.22 -12.96 6.32
N THR A 20 -26.04 -13.13 5.71
CA THR A 20 -25.92 -13.20 4.25
C THR A 20 -26.26 -14.60 3.75
N THR A 21 -27.55 -14.84 3.49
CA THR A 21 -27.96 -15.97 2.65
C THR A 21 -27.30 -15.83 1.27
N LEU A 22 -26.61 -16.87 0.82
CA LEU A 22 -25.96 -16.96 -0.49
C LEU A 22 -27.02 -16.95 -1.61
N ALA A 23 -27.46 -15.75 -2.01
CA ALA A 23 -28.28 -15.59 -3.20
C ALA A 23 -27.37 -15.71 -4.43
N GLU A 24 -27.60 -16.79 -5.18
CA GLU A 24 -27.41 -17.00 -6.62
C GLU A 24 -26.53 -15.98 -7.37
N ALA A 25 -25.36 -16.45 -7.82
CA ALA A 25 -24.42 -15.79 -8.72
C ALA A 25 -23.93 -14.39 -8.27
N ALA A 26 -23.37 -14.30 -7.05
CA ALA A 26 -22.54 -13.17 -6.69
C ALA A 26 -21.37 -13.05 -7.69
N SER A 27 -21.45 -12.04 -8.56
CA SER A 27 -20.40 -11.74 -9.53
C SER A 27 -19.28 -11.03 -8.77
N VAL A 28 -18.14 -11.72 -8.61
CA VAL A 28 -16.95 -11.15 -7.97
C VAL A 28 -15.97 -10.75 -9.07
N GLN A 29 -15.79 -9.44 -9.24
CA GLN A 29 -14.83 -8.88 -10.19
C GLN A 29 -13.57 -8.46 -9.42
N ILE A 30 -12.47 -9.12 -9.74
CA ILE A 30 -11.15 -8.78 -9.20
C ILE A 30 -10.37 -8.06 -10.29
N GLY A 31 -9.83 -6.90 -9.97
CA GLY A 31 -9.03 -6.10 -10.88
C GLY A 31 -7.95 -5.34 -10.13
N GLY A 32 -7.13 -4.58 -10.85
CA GLY A 32 -6.07 -3.83 -10.20
C GLY A 32 -5.16 -3.10 -11.17
N GLN A 33 -4.13 -2.47 -10.58
CA GLN A 33 -3.10 -1.76 -11.31
C GLN A 33 -1.75 -1.97 -10.63
N LEU A 34 -0.75 -2.33 -11.43
CA LEU A 34 0.67 -2.31 -11.05
C LEU A 34 1.35 -1.17 -11.81
N ARG A 35 2.03 -0.28 -11.08
CA ARG A 35 2.74 0.86 -11.68
C ARG A 35 4.14 1.03 -11.05
N PRO A 36 5.17 0.38 -11.63
CA PRO A 36 6.55 0.68 -11.31
C PRO A 36 7.00 1.94 -12.06
N ARG A 37 7.85 2.74 -11.43
CA ARG A 37 8.49 3.92 -12.00
C ARG A 37 9.93 3.96 -11.54
N PHE A 38 10.84 3.90 -12.49
CA PHE A 38 12.25 4.16 -12.23
C PHE A 38 12.50 5.67 -12.35
N GLU A 39 13.26 6.21 -11.42
CA GLU A 39 13.60 7.63 -11.34
C GLU A 39 15.09 7.77 -11.03
N ILE A 40 15.70 8.77 -11.68
CA ILE A 40 17.06 9.21 -11.44
C ILE A 40 16.95 10.65 -10.95
N ASN A 41 17.55 10.94 -9.80
CA ASN A 41 17.58 12.28 -9.25
C ASN A 41 19.04 12.72 -9.08
N GLU A 42 19.54 13.53 -10.01
CA GLU A 42 20.96 13.85 -10.11
C GLU A 42 21.41 14.95 -9.14
N GLN A 43 20.50 15.77 -8.62
CA GLN A 43 20.82 16.94 -7.78
C GLN A 43 19.66 17.31 -6.85
N SER A 44 19.27 16.41 -5.95
CA SER A 44 18.21 16.71 -4.97
C SER A 44 18.63 17.76 -3.92
N ASP A 45 19.94 17.97 -3.75
CA ASP A 45 20.54 18.81 -2.71
C ASP A 45 21.38 19.98 -3.22
N PHE A 46 21.35 20.26 -4.54
CA PHE A 46 22.08 21.37 -5.18
C PHE A 46 23.61 21.37 -4.95
N ASN A 47 24.19 20.21 -4.64
CA ASN A 47 25.62 20.06 -4.46
C ASN A 47 26.23 19.36 -5.68
N GLU A 48 27.26 19.96 -6.27
CA GLU A 48 27.96 19.40 -7.45
C GLU A 48 28.81 18.17 -7.12
N ASP A 49 29.13 17.96 -5.83
CA ASP A 49 29.90 16.81 -5.35
C ASP A 49 29.03 15.60 -4.97
N THR A 50 27.72 15.64 -5.22
CA THR A 50 26.79 14.55 -4.84
C THR A 50 26.42 13.69 -6.04
N ASP A 51 26.51 12.37 -5.86
CA ASP A 51 26.12 11.39 -6.87
C ASP A 51 24.60 11.34 -7.06
N ALA A 52 24.15 10.87 -8.23
CA ALA A 52 22.74 10.73 -8.55
C ALA A 52 22.06 9.62 -7.73
N ASP A 53 20.86 9.89 -7.23
CA ASP A 53 20.01 8.90 -6.57
C ASP A 53 19.24 8.06 -7.61
N TYR A 54 19.22 6.74 -7.43
CA TYR A 54 18.51 5.82 -8.32
C TYR A 54 17.46 5.03 -7.55
N PHE A 55 16.18 5.29 -7.77
CA PHE A 55 15.13 4.58 -7.05
C PHE A 55 13.97 4.15 -7.94
N VAL A 56 13.29 3.10 -7.49
CA VAL A 56 12.06 2.60 -8.09
C VAL A 56 10.91 2.91 -7.14
N SER A 57 9.99 3.77 -7.56
CA SER A 57 8.70 3.90 -6.90
C SER A 57 7.69 2.91 -7.50
N SER A 58 7.02 2.15 -6.64
CA SER A 58 6.00 1.18 -7.02
C SER A 58 4.67 1.52 -6.36
N ARG A 59 3.59 1.40 -7.14
CA ARG A 59 2.21 1.47 -6.64
C ARG A 59 1.44 0.26 -7.11
N ILE A 60 0.84 -0.45 -6.17
CA ILE A 60 -0.04 -1.60 -6.42
C ILE A 60 -1.43 -1.24 -5.90
N ARG A 61 -2.45 -1.46 -6.72
CA ARG A 61 -3.86 -1.38 -6.32
C ARG A 61 -4.53 -2.69 -6.66
N LEU A 62 -5.21 -3.26 -5.67
CA LEU A 62 -6.06 -4.42 -5.84
C LEU A 62 -7.49 -4.02 -5.52
N ASN A 63 -8.40 -4.33 -6.43
CA ASN A 63 -9.80 -3.97 -6.38
C ASN A 63 -10.62 -5.26 -6.40
N ALA A 64 -11.58 -5.39 -5.49
CA ALA A 64 -12.57 -6.45 -5.53
C ALA A 64 -13.96 -5.82 -5.41
N LYS A 65 -14.80 -6.09 -6.41
CA LYS A 65 -16.22 -5.74 -6.41
C LYS A 65 -17.02 -7.02 -6.30
N ALA A 66 -18.00 -7.04 -5.40
CA ALA A 66 -18.97 -8.12 -5.28
C ALA A 66 -20.37 -7.54 -5.51
N ASP A 67 -21.08 -8.06 -6.50
CA ASP A 67 -22.51 -7.80 -6.65
C ASP A 67 -23.24 -8.83 -5.77
N ILE A 68 -23.97 -8.37 -4.74
CA ILE A 68 -24.57 -9.20 -3.70
C ILE A 68 -26.06 -9.43 -3.98
N LEU A 69 -26.77 -8.37 -4.40
CA LEU A 69 -28.15 -8.38 -4.91
C LEU A 69 -28.18 -7.52 -6.18
N PRO A 70 -29.25 -7.57 -7.01
CA PRO A 70 -29.36 -6.74 -8.21
C PRO A 70 -29.07 -5.25 -7.99
N ASP A 71 -29.43 -4.72 -6.81
CA ASP A 71 -29.25 -3.32 -6.44
C ASP A 71 -28.25 -3.11 -5.30
N THR A 72 -27.55 -4.16 -4.84
CA THR A 72 -26.59 -4.07 -3.73
C THR A 72 -25.24 -4.58 -4.17
N SER A 73 -24.23 -3.72 -4.11
CA SER A 73 -22.84 -4.10 -4.36
C SER A 73 -21.93 -3.63 -3.24
N ALA A 74 -20.86 -4.38 -3.03
CA ALA A 74 -19.76 -4.00 -2.15
C ALA A 74 -18.47 -3.86 -2.96
N PHE A 75 -17.64 -2.90 -2.57
CA PHE A 75 -16.35 -2.65 -3.19
C PHE A 75 -15.28 -2.49 -2.12
N ILE A 76 -14.19 -3.25 -2.26
CA ILE A 76 -12.98 -3.09 -1.44
C ILE A 76 -11.80 -2.81 -2.34
N GLN A 77 -10.96 -1.86 -1.92
CA GLN A 77 -9.70 -1.55 -2.57
C GLN A 77 -8.57 -1.58 -1.55
N LEU A 78 -7.52 -2.31 -1.88
CA LEU A 78 -6.25 -2.33 -1.16
C LEU A 78 -5.21 -1.60 -2.00
N GLN A 79 -4.42 -0.72 -1.35
CA GLN A 79 -3.34 0.00 -2.01
C GLN A 79 -2.03 -0.17 -1.24
N SER A 80 -0.96 -0.45 -1.97
CA SER A 80 0.41 -0.41 -1.46
C SER A 80 1.24 0.57 -2.29
N VAL A 81 2.04 1.39 -1.61
CA VAL A 81 3.02 2.30 -2.22
C VAL A 81 4.35 2.06 -1.53
N ARG A 82 5.39 1.84 -2.32
CA ARG A 82 6.75 1.59 -1.80
C ARG A 82 7.79 2.15 -2.75
N VAL A 83 8.81 2.79 -2.19
CA VAL A 83 10.06 3.11 -2.87
C VAL A 83 11.09 2.06 -2.46
N TRP A 84 11.87 1.58 -3.42
CA TRP A 84 12.90 0.56 -3.26
C TRP A 84 13.96 0.81 -4.33
N GLY A 85 15.21 0.46 -4.04
CA GLY A 85 16.35 1.03 -4.75
C GLY A 85 17.13 1.93 -3.79
N ASP A 86 17.95 2.81 -4.35
CA ASP A 86 19.15 3.24 -3.69
C ASP A 86 18.95 4.15 -2.46
N ASP A 87 19.64 3.73 -1.40
CA ASP A 87 20.15 4.51 -0.27
C ASP A 87 21.55 3.91 -0.01
N LEU A 88 22.51 4.15 -0.90
CA LEU A 88 23.89 3.67 -0.82
C LEU A 88 24.65 4.50 0.23
N GLN A 89 24.10 4.57 1.44
CA GLN A 89 24.89 4.89 2.63
C GLN A 89 25.77 3.72 3.10
N SER A 90 25.74 2.56 2.43
CA SER A 90 26.35 1.31 2.95
C SER A 90 27.46 0.67 2.10
N LEU A 91 28.12 1.40 1.19
CA LEU A 91 29.42 0.96 0.63
C LEU A 91 30.50 2.03 0.79
N GLY A 92 30.59 2.67 1.96
CA GLY A 92 31.83 3.24 2.49
C GLY A 92 32.57 4.31 1.67
N THR A 93 32.03 4.79 0.56
CA THR A 93 32.62 5.86 -0.26
C THR A 93 31.76 7.11 -0.33
N ASN A 94 30.60 7.13 0.35
CA ASN A 94 29.70 8.27 0.37
C ASN A 94 30.09 9.23 1.54
N PRO A 95 30.51 10.48 1.27
CA PRO A 95 30.95 11.43 2.31
C PRO A 95 29.85 11.84 3.31
N ARG A 96 28.58 11.48 3.06
CA ARG A 96 27.45 11.74 3.99
C ARG A 96 27.57 11.02 5.34
N SER A 97 28.37 9.95 5.45
CA SER A 97 28.54 9.21 6.72
C SER A 97 29.55 9.86 7.68
N ALA A 98 30.29 10.89 7.24
CA ALA A 98 31.31 11.57 8.05
C ALA A 98 30.84 12.90 8.67
N ALA A 99 29.66 13.41 8.31
CA ALA A 99 29.21 14.76 8.70
C ALA A 99 28.12 14.80 9.78
N VAL A 100 27.73 13.65 10.36
CA VAL A 100 26.82 13.60 11.52
C VAL A 100 27.58 12.98 12.69
N GLY A 101 28.50 13.76 13.27
CA GLY A 101 29.34 13.27 14.36
C GLY A 101 30.45 14.22 14.82
N SER A 102 30.14 15.49 15.09
CA SER A 102 30.85 16.34 16.07
C SER A 102 30.07 17.62 16.33
#